data_AF-A0A4R5CXE3-F1
#
_entry.id   AF-A0A4R5CXE3-F1
#
_cell.length_a   1.000
_cell.length_b   1.000
_cell.length_c   1.000
_cell.angle_alpha   90.00
_cell.angle_beta   90.00
_cell.angle_gamma   90.00
#
_symmetry.space_group_name_H-M   'P 1'
#
loop_
_entity.id
_entity.type
_entity.pdbx_description
1 polymer ?
#
loop_
_entity_poly.entity_id
_entity_poly.type
_entity_poly.pdbx_seq_one_letter_code
_entity_poly.pdbx_strand_id
1 'polypeptide(L)'
;MQLYNTLSAEERAIMIDDAGKQRLTLSFYAYAQISDPTQFRNELFLAWNPLEVLGRIYVASEGINAQLSLPADNFYAFKDTIEKYDFMKGIRLNIAVEHDDHSFLKLTVKVRDKIVADGLNDTTFDVTNIGIHLKAKEFNEILENPDTIVVDFRNHYESEIGYFKGAITPDVDTFRESLPIINEQLQDFKEDKNLVMYCTGGIRCEKASAYFKHQGFKNVYQLEGGIINYAKQIKEENLESKFIGKNFVFDHRLGERITDDIVSQCHQCGKACDVHTNCANEGCHLLFIQCDSCKEKMEGCCSAECVTVIHLPEEEQKAIRRGIKNGNKIFKKGKSDVLTFKNNEETHAVFVAEKPSKNARTGVKKEIKIKKQYIGKGTHFFPKPSIGQFLIEENEIKIGDTILIKGTTTGEQKLVITEMLVNDLTKEIANAGDTCTFKLPFRIRLSDKLYKILD
;
A
#
# COMPACT_ATOMS: atom_id res chain seq x y z
N MET A 1 2.13 40.17 -13.89
CA MET A 1 2.72 38.88 -14.27
C MET A 1 1.76 37.77 -13.86
N GLN A 2 1.35 36.89 -14.77
CA GLN A 2 0.48 35.77 -14.43
C GLN A 2 1.28 34.73 -13.62
N LEU A 3 0.74 34.31 -12.48
CA LEU A 3 1.40 33.35 -11.56
C LEU A 3 0.76 31.96 -11.65
N TYR A 4 0.39 31.56 -12.87
CA TYR A 4 -0.20 30.28 -13.20
C TYR A 4 0.22 29.87 -14.62
N ASN A 5 0.19 28.57 -14.89
CA ASN A 5 0.55 28.02 -16.20
C ASN A 5 -0.63 28.15 -17.18
N THR A 6 -0.35 28.59 -18.39
CA THR A 6 -1.33 28.75 -19.48
C THR A 6 -1.26 27.65 -20.53
N LEU A 7 -0.18 26.85 -20.54
CA LEU A 7 0.02 25.79 -21.52
C LEU A 7 -0.74 24.52 -21.14
N SER A 8 -1.25 23.85 -22.15
CA SER A 8 -1.84 22.52 -22.02
C SER A 8 -0.77 21.48 -21.66
N ALA A 9 -1.22 20.30 -21.23
CA ALA A 9 -0.31 19.19 -20.93
C ALA A 9 0.43 18.72 -22.21
N GLU A 10 -0.27 18.68 -23.35
CA GLU A 10 0.27 18.27 -24.65
C GLU A 10 1.30 19.28 -25.15
N GLU A 11 0.99 20.57 -25.10
CA GLU A 11 1.94 21.64 -25.47
C GLU A 11 3.20 21.56 -24.61
N ARG A 12 3.07 21.26 -23.32
CA ARG A 12 4.25 21.11 -22.46
C ARG A 12 5.08 19.90 -22.83
N ALA A 13 4.45 18.75 -23.10
CA ALA A 13 5.17 17.52 -23.45
C ALA A 13 6.05 17.76 -24.70
N ILE A 14 5.48 18.37 -25.75
CA ILE A 14 6.23 18.74 -26.95
C ILE A 14 7.41 19.66 -26.62
N MET A 15 7.21 20.67 -25.78
CA MET A 15 8.31 21.56 -25.37
C MET A 15 9.42 20.85 -24.59
N ILE A 16 9.07 19.82 -23.80
CA ILE A 16 10.06 19.01 -23.05
C ILE A 16 10.88 18.18 -24.04
N ASP A 17 10.21 17.50 -24.98
CA ASP A 17 10.86 16.70 -26.01
C ASP A 17 11.78 17.54 -26.91
N ASP A 18 11.30 18.69 -27.38
CA ASP A 18 12.06 19.62 -28.23
C ASP A 18 13.28 20.21 -27.51
N ALA A 19 13.20 20.40 -26.19
CA ALA A 19 14.33 20.88 -25.41
C ALA A 19 15.46 19.84 -25.30
N GLY A 20 15.12 18.54 -25.34
CA GLY A 20 16.08 17.43 -25.29
C GLY A 20 16.95 17.42 -24.03
N LYS A 21 16.53 18.09 -22.95
CA LYS A 21 17.28 18.18 -21.69
C LYS A 21 16.85 17.08 -20.74
N GLN A 22 17.81 16.37 -20.17
CA GLN A 22 17.55 15.43 -19.07
C GLN A 22 17.07 16.20 -17.83
N ARG A 23 15.99 15.71 -17.22
CA ARG A 23 15.40 16.31 -16.03
C ARG A 23 15.64 15.43 -14.81
N LEU A 24 15.98 16.07 -13.70
CA LEU A 24 16.09 15.44 -12.40
C LEU A 24 14.75 15.54 -11.68
N THR A 25 14.24 14.42 -11.18
CA THR A 25 13.04 14.39 -10.33
C THR A 25 13.46 14.29 -8.86
N LEU A 26 12.90 15.18 -8.04
CA LEU A 26 13.21 15.24 -6.61
C LEU A 26 12.00 15.68 -5.77
N SER A 27 12.11 15.46 -4.47
CA SER A 27 11.14 15.96 -3.49
C SER A 27 11.83 16.45 -2.23
N PHE A 28 11.16 17.33 -1.50
CA PHE A 28 11.57 17.76 -0.17
C PHE A 28 10.37 18.35 0.59
N TYR A 29 10.52 18.49 1.90
CA TYR A 29 9.60 19.21 2.74
C TYR A 29 10.36 19.90 3.87
N ALA A 30 9.80 21.00 4.37
CA ALA A 30 10.28 21.65 5.58
C ALA A 30 9.09 22.18 6.37
N TYR A 31 9.08 21.89 7.68
CA TYR A 31 8.15 22.52 8.61
C TYR A 31 8.77 23.81 9.14
N ALA A 32 8.04 24.91 9.00
CA ALA A 32 8.44 26.23 9.45
C ALA A 32 7.21 27.11 9.62
N GLN A 33 7.29 28.12 10.49
CA GLN A 33 6.20 29.08 10.64
C GLN A 33 6.31 30.14 9.53
N ILE A 34 5.44 30.03 8.53
CA ILE A 34 5.37 30.94 7.38
C ILE A 34 4.22 31.92 7.62
N SER A 35 4.56 33.19 7.82
CA SER A 35 3.60 34.25 8.15
C SER A 35 2.65 34.57 6.99
N ASP A 36 3.17 34.65 5.77
CA ASP A 36 2.38 34.90 4.55
C ASP A 36 2.63 33.78 3.50
N PRO A 37 1.85 32.69 3.57
CA PRO A 37 1.91 31.60 2.58
C PRO A 37 1.65 32.05 1.15
N THR A 38 0.84 33.10 0.95
CA THR A 38 0.48 33.61 -0.38
C THR A 38 1.66 34.35 -1.00
N GLN A 39 2.32 35.22 -0.23
CA GLN A 39 3.55 35.88 -0.66
C GLN A 39 4.63 34.85 -0.98
N PHE A 40 4.91 33.92 -0.05
CA PHE A 40 5.93 32.90 -0.25
C PHE A 40 5.65 32.04 -1.49
N ARG A 41 4.40 31.60 -1.69
CA ARG A 41 3.96 30.90 -2.91
C ARG A 41 4.28 31.69 -4.19
N ASN A 42 4.04 33.00 -4.19
CA ASN A 42 4.29 33.85 -5.35
C ASN A 42 5.80 34.00 -5.61
N GLU A 43 6.60 34.21 -4.57
CA GLU A 43 8.06 34.29 -4.66
C GLU A 43 8.67 33.01 -5.22
N LEU A 44 8.22 31.84 -4.75
CA LEU A 44 8.65 30.55 -5.29
C LEU A 44 8.28 30.40 -6.78
N PHE A 45 7.06 30.74 -7.16
CA PHE A 45 6.63 30.64 -8.57
C PHE A 45 7.52 31.50 -9.48
N LEU A 46 7.84 32.73 -9.04
CA LEU A 46 8.68 33.65 -9.78
C LEU A 46 10.13 33.22 -9.88
N ALA A 47 10.66 32.59 -8.82
CA ALA A 47 12.03 32.08 -8.80
C ALA A 47 12.17 30.81 -9.64
N TRP A 48 11.17 29.93 -9.63
CA TRP A 48 11.28 28.58 -10.19
C TRP A 48 10.79 28.45 -11.63
N ASN A 49 9.86 29.29 -12.06
CA ASN A 49 9.37 29.28 -13.44
C ASN A 49 10.49 29.54 -14.49
N PRO A 50 11.40 30.53 -14.30
CA PRO A 50 12.52 30.75 -15.22
C PRO A 50 13.55 29.61 -15.24
N LEU A 51 13.61 28.81 -14.16
CA LEU A 51 14.48 27.64 -14.05
C LEU A 51 13.84 26.37 -14.65
N GLU A 52 12.70 26.52 -15.34
CA GLU A 52 11.95 25.43 -15.94
C GLU A 52 11.56 24.32 -14.94
N VAL A 53 11.37 24.67 -13.66
CA VAL A 53 10.88 23.75 -12.64
C VAL A 53 9.43 23.41 -12.96
N LEU A 54 9.10 22.13 -12.98
CA LEU A 54 7.75 21.59 -13.11
C LEU A 54 7.46 20.76 -11.87
N GLY A 55 6.24 20.76 -11.34
CA GLY A 55 6.01 20.11 -10.07
C GLY A 55 4.72 20.48 -9.38
N ARG A 56 4.48 19.81 -8.27
CA ARG A 56 3.40 20.10 -7.34
C ARG A 56 3.99 20.51 -6.01
N ILE A 57 3.75 21.76 -5.64
CA ILE A 57 4.25 22.37 -4.42
C ILE A 57 3.09 22.89 -3.61
N TYR A 58 3.05 22.47 -2.36
CA TYR A 58 2.12 22.94 -1.35
C TYR A 58 2.86 23.81 -0.36
N VAL A 59 2.28 24.98 -0.12
CA VAL A 59 2.73 25.93 0.89
C VAL A 59 1.59 26.12 1.87
N ALA A 60 1.89 26.09 3.15
CA ALA A 60 0.95 26.41 4.22
C ALA A 60 1.67 27.26 5.27
N SER A 61 0.92 27.77 6.25
CA SER A 61 1.54 28.46 7.39
C SER A 61 2.50 27.57 8.19
N GLU A 62 2.34 26.24 8.08
CA GLU A 62 3.22 25.27 8.74
C GLU A 62 4.44 24.85 7.91
N GLY A 63 4.60 25.32 6.66
CA GLY A 63 5.80 25.01 5.88
C GLY A 63 5.57 24.81 4.39
N ILE A 64 6.43 23.97 3.79
CA ILE A 64 6.44 23.61 2.37
C ILE A 64 6.57 22.10 2.15
N ASN A 65 5.87 21.59 1.15
CA ASN A 65 6.04 20.25 0.60
C ASN A 65 6.13 20.34 -0.93
N ALA A 66 7.23 19.87 -1.49
CA ALA A 66 7.52 20.01 -2.92
C ALA A 66 7.89 18.66 -3.53
N GLN A 67 7.26 18.36 -4.67
CA GLN A 67 7.60 17.27 -5.57
C GLN A 67 7.73 17.89 -6.95
N LEU A 68 8.91 17.78 -7.57
CA LEU A 68 9.22 18.52 -8.78
C LEU A 68 10.22 17.80 -9.67
N SER A 69 10.28 18.22 -10.92
CA SER A 69 11.38 17.96 -11.84
C SER A 69 11.93 19.27 -12.41
N LEU A 70 13.21 19.27 -12.75
CA LEU A 70 13.89 20.41 -13.38
C LEU A 70 15.00 19.93 -14.31
N PRO A 71 15.39 20.69 -15.35
CA PRO A 71 16.58 20.37 -16.13
C PRO A 71 17.80 20.22 -15.23
N ALA A 72 18.61 19.19 -15.45
CA ALA A 72 19.77 18.90 -14.60
C ALA A 72 20.75 20.09 -14.49
N ASP A 73 20.93 20.84 -15.57
CA ASP A 73 21.82 22.01 -15.61
C ASP A 73 21.35 23.17 -14.70
N ASN A 74 20.04 23.23 -14.40
CA ASN A 74 19.48 24.24 -13.51
C ASN A 74 19.54 23.84 -12.03
N PHE A 75 20.07 22.65 -11.69
CA PHE A 75 20.03 22.11 -10.33
C PHE A 75 20.68 23.02 -9.29
N TYR A 76 21.88 23.56 -9.55
CA TYR A 76 22.56 24.44 -8.62
C TYR A 76 21.89 25.81 -8.51
N ALA A 77 21.43 26.38 -9.62
CA ALA A 77 20.67 27.62 -9.60
C ALA A 77 19.36 27.47 -8.81
N PHE A 78 18.68 26.33 -8.96
CA PHE A 78 17.52 25.97 -8.14
C PHE A 78 17.90 25.84 -6.67
N LYS A 79 19.00 25.17 -6.34
CA LYS A 79 19.50 25.05 -4.97
C LYS A 79 19.77 26.44 -4.35
N ASP A 80 20.34 27.36 -5.10
CA ASP A 80 20.55 28.73 -4.61
C ASP A 80 19.24 29.46 -4.28
N THR A 81 18.12 29.10 -4.92
CA THR A 81 16.81 29.69 -4.58
C THR A 81 16.26 29.21 -3.23
N ILE A 82 16.52 27.95 -2.86
CA ILE A 82 16.04 27.38 -1.58
C ILE A 82 16.92 27.83 -0.40
N GLU A 83 18.24 27.96 -0.62
CA GLU A 83 19.20 28.40 0.41
C GLU A 83 18.98 29.85 0.87
N LYS A 84 18.16 30.64 0.14
CA LYS A 84 17.76 32.00 0.55
C LYS A 84 16.90 32.03 1.81
N TYR A 85 16.20 30.94 2.12
CA TYR A 85 15.29 30.86 3.26
C TYR A 85 15.96 30.11 4.39
N ASP A 86 16.06 30.72 5.57
CA ASP A 86 16.80 30.14 6.70
C ASP A 86 16.32 28.73 7.07
N PHE A 87 15.02 28.46 6.99
CA PHE A 87 14.43 27.15 7.30
C PHE A 87 14.62 26.09 6.20
N MET A 88 15.14 26.46 5.02
CA MET A 88 15.45 25.54 3.92
C MET A 88 16.95 25.43 3.63
N LYS A 89 17.80 26.12 4.40
CA LYS A 89 19.27 26.01 4.24
C LYS A 89 19.74 24.60 4.52
N GLY A 90 20.53 24.03 3.60
CA GLY A 90 21.05 22.66 3.72
C GLY A 90 19.96 21.57 3.76
N ILE A 91 18.74 21.86 3.31
CA ILE A 91 17.64 20.90 3.29
C ILE A 91 18.00 19.66 2.46
N ARG A 92 17.61 18.48 2.95
CA ARG A 92 17.76 17.24 2.19
C ARG A 92 16.83 17.27 0.98
N LEU A 93 17.42 17.10 -0.19
CA LEU A 93 16.69 16.84 -1.42
C LEU A 93 16.65 15.33 -1.67
N ASN A 94 15.46 14.76 -1.61
CA ASN A 94 15.23 13.35 -1.97
C ASN A 94 15.21 13.25 -3.50
N ILE A 95 16.37 12.97 -4.09
CA ILE A 95 16.50 12.66 -5.52
C ILE A 95 15.86 11.29 -5.76
N ALA A 96 14.96 11.21 -6.74
CA ALA A 96 14.25 9.98 -7.05
C ALA A 96 15.18 8.88 -7.58
N VAL A 97 14.77 7.63 -7.44
CA VAL A 97 15.56 6.46 -7.89
C VAL A 97 15.60 6.39 -9.41
N GLU A 98 14.45 6.65 -10.03
CA GLU A 98 14.29 6.73 -11.48
C GLU A 98 14.05 8.19 -11.89
N HIS A 99 14.30 8.54 -13.15
CA HIS A 99 14.03 9.87 -13.70
C HIS A 99 13.22 9.74 -14.99
N ASP A 100 12.31 10.68 -15.18
CA ASP A 100 11.47 10.76 -16.39
C ASP A 100 11.21 12.24 -16.67
N ASP A 101 11.48 12.67 -17.91
CA ASP A 101 11.34 14.06 -18.31
C ASP A 101 9.89 14.56 -18.21
N HIS A 102 8.92 13.65 -18.31
CA HIS A 102 7.48 13.89 -18.21
C HIS A 102 6.91 13.65 -16.81
N SER A 103 7.75 13.44 -15.78
CA SER A 103 7.30 13.30 -14.37
C SER A 103 6.26 14.37 -13.99
N PHE A 104 6.49 15.61 -14.43
CA PHE A 104 5.56 16.72 -14.27
C PHE A 104 5.47 17.55 -15.55
N LEU A 105 4.26 18.00 -15.89
CA LEU A 105 4.00 18.84 -17.08
C LEU A 105 3.66 20.30 -16.73
N LYS A 106 3.70 20.68 -15.45
CA LYS A 106 3.43 22.07 -15.06
C LYS A 106 3.98 22.39 -13.70
N LEU A 107 4.43 23.63 -13.52
CA LEU A 107 4.64 24.21 -12.21
C LEU A 107 3.30 24.55 -11.56
N THR A 108 3.01 23.91 -10.43
CA THR A 108 1.82 24.15 -9.62
C THR A 108 2.25 24.45 -8.20
N VAL A 109 2.21 25.73 -7.81
CA VAL A 109 2.40 26.15 -6.42
C VAL A 109 1.06 26.58 -5.84
N LYS A 110 0.60 25.90 -4.80
CA LYS A 110 -0.72 26.12 -4.19
C LYS A 110 -0.60 26.37 -2.70
N VAL A 111 -1.32 27.39 -2.23
CA VAL A 111 -1.55 27.58 -0.80
C VAL A 111 -2.57 26.53 -0.33
N ARG A 112 -2.30 25.96 0.85
CA ARG A 112 -3.11 24.95 1.53
C ARG A 112 -3.19 25.28 3.01
N ASP A 113 -4.19 24.73 3.68
CA ASP A 113 -4.30 24.82 5.13
C ASP A 113 -3.17 24.04 5.81
N LYS A 114 -2.80 22.90 5.22
CA LYS A 114 -1.69 22.04 5.63
C LYS A 114 -0.89 21.53 4.44
N ILE A 115 0.41 21.33 4.62
CA ILE A 115 1.31 20.76 3.59
C ILE A 115 1.13 19.24 3.43
N VAL A 116 0.53 18.59 4.42
CA VAL A 116 0.02 17.22 4.37
C VAL A 116 -1.36 17.14 5.05
N ALA A 117 -2.32 16.46 4.43
CA ALA A 117 -3.67 16.36 4.96
C ALA A 117 -3.76 15.30 6.07
N ASP A 118 -3.31 15.64 7.28
CA ASP A 118 -3.23 14.74 8.44
C ASP A 118 -4.55 14.59 9.22
N GLY A 119 -5.43 15.61 9.19
CA GLY A 119 -6.65 15.65 10.01
C GLY A 119 -6.43 15.79 11.51
N LEU A 120 -5.23 16.17 11.92
CA LEU A 120 -4.87 16.43 13.30
C LEU A 120 -5.19 17.88 13.66
N ASN A 121 -5.52 18.09 14.94
CA ASN A 121 -5.58 19.42 15.50
C ASN A 121 -4.23 19.75 16.16
N ASP A 122 -3.41 20.54 15.47
CA ASP A 122 -2.05 20.85 15.91
C ASP A 122 -2.01 21.68 17.20
N THR A 123 -3.13 22.23 17.66
CA THR A 123 -3.19 22.96 18.94
C THR A 123 -3.28 22.03 20.15
N THR A 124 -3.51 20.72 19.97
CA THR A 124 -3.71 19.80 21.09
C THR A 124 -2.43 19.10 21.53
N PHE A 125 -1.34 19.21 20.77
CA PHE A 125 -0.06 18.57 21.07
C PHE A 125 1.10 19.30 20.38
N ASP A 126 2.32 19.06 20.87
CA ASP A 126 3.53 19.59 20.25
C ASP A 126 3.90 18.79 19.00
N VAL A 127 3.66 19.37 17.83
CA VAL A 127 3.99 18.79 16.51
C VAL A 127 5.51 18.70 16.25
N THR A 128 6.33 19.37 17.05
CA THR A 128 7.80 19.32 16.94
C THR A 128 8.41 18.19 17.77
N ASN A 129 7.64 17.58 18.67
CA ASN A 129 8.05 16.44 19.48
C ASN A 129 8.00 15.15 18.64
N ILE A 130 8.83 15.06 17.60
CA ILE A 130 8.88 13.96 16.64
C ILE A 130 9.64 12.73 17.17
N GLY A 131 9.52 11.61 16.45
CA GLY A 131 10.26 10.38 16.69
C GLY A 131 11.74 10.49 16.31
N ILE A 132 12.51 9.47 16.70
CA ILE A 132 13.94 9.40 16.37
C ILE A 132 14.10 8.98 14.91
N HIS A 133 14.88 9.74 14.14
CA HIS A 133 15.23 9.40 12.77
C HIS A 133 16.23 8.24 12.73
N LEU A 134 15.94 7.24 11.91
CA LEU A 134 16.81 6.10 11.65
C LEU A 134 17.30 6.14 10.19
N LYS A 135 18.61 6.00 10.00
CA LYS A 135 19.20 5.75 8.69
C LYS A 135 18.91 4.33 8.23
N ALA A 136 19.16 4.02 6.94
CA ALA A 136 18.80 2.73 6.36
C ALA A 136 19.40 1.54 7.12
N LYS A 137 20.66 1.64 7.56
CA LYS A 137 21.31 0.60 8.36
C LYS A 137 20.62 0.40 9.72
N GLU A 138 20.44 1.46 10.49
CA GLU A 138 19.77 1.42 11.80
C GLU A 138 18.32 0.97 11.69
N PHE A 139 17.65 1.37 10.60
CA PHE A 139 16.31 0.94 10.26
C PHE A 139 16.26 -0.56 9.99
N ASN A 140 17.19 -1.10 9.20
CA ASN A 140 17.28 -2.55 9.00
C ASN A 140 17.54 -3.29 10.32
N GLU A 141 18.44 -2.78 11.16
CA GLU A 141 18.77 -3.40 12.45
C GLU A 141 17.58 -3.42 13.42
N ILE A 142 16.81 -2.32 13.52
CA ILE A 142 15.64 -2.27 14.41
C ILE A 142 14.50 -3.19 13.93
N LEU A 143 14.39 -3.45 12.62
CA LEU A 143 13.38 -4.36 12.07
C LEU A 143 13.63 -5.83 12.44
N GLU A 144 14.86 -6.21 12.75
CA GLU A 144 15.19 -7.57 13.23
C GLU A 144 14.79 -7.78 14.69
N ASN A 145 14.43 -6.72 15.42
CA ASN A 145 14.03 -6.83 16.82
C ASN A 145 12.58 -7.34 16.94
N PRO A 146 12.34 -8.46 17.65
CA PRO A 146 10.99 -9.02 17.84
C PRO A 146 10.01 -8.10 18.60
N ASP A 147 10.53 -7.10 19.30
CA ASP A 147 9.75 -6.08 20.01
C ASP A 147 9.46 -4.84 19.15
N THR A 148 9.77 -4.88 17.84
CA THR A 148 9.49 -3.80 16.90
C THR A 148 8.19 -4.03 16.15
N ILE A 149 7.37 -2.99 16.09
CA ILE A 149 6.18 -2.89 15.26
C ILE A 149 6.47 -1.85 14.20
N VAL A 150 6.51 -2.27 12.93
CA VAL A 150 6.69 -1.37 11.80
C VAL A 150 5.36 -1.06 11.13
N VAL A 151 5.10 0.22 10.87
CA VAL A 151 3.84 0.70 10.29
C VAL A 151 4.10 1.51 9.02
N ASP A 152 3.38 1.15 7.97
CA ASP A 152 3.31 1.91 6.73
C ASP A 152 2.26 3.02 6.85
N PHE A 153 2.68 4.29 6.84
CA PHE A 153 1.74 5.43 6.84
C PHE A 153 1.36 5.87 5.43
N ARG A 154 1.62 5.02 4.43
CA ARG A 154 1.10 5.23 3.10
C ARG A 154 -0.35 4.77 2.97
N ASN A 155 -1.00 5.20 1.90
CA ASN A 155 -2.35 4.73 1.59
C ASN A 155 -2.27 3.31 1.02
N HIS A 156 -3.37 2.55 1.04
CA HIS A 156 -3.37 1.14 0.63
C HIS A 156 -2.82 0.91 -0.80
N TYR A 157 -3.16 1.79 -1.75
CA TYR A 157 -2.69 1.68 -3.14
C TYR A 157 -1.19 1.93 -3.30
N GLU A 158 -0.52 2.50 -2.31
CA GLU A 158 0.94 2.66 -2.30
C GLU A 158 1.62 1.40 -1.75
N SER A 159 0.99 0.77 -0.75
CA SER A 159 1.49 -0.43 -0.09
C SER A 159 1.22 -1.70 -0.91
N GLU A 160 0.17 -1.72 -1.74
CA GLU A 160 -0.17 -2.88 -2.56
C GLU A 160 0.96 -3.26 -3.54
N ILE A 161 1.77 -2.30 -4.01
CA ILE A 161 2.87 -2.55 -4.97
C ILE A 161 4.25 -2.71 -4.32
N GLY A 162 4.38 -2.49 -3.03
CA GLY A 162 5.66 -2.64 -2.33
C GLY A 162 5.60 -2.13 -0.90
N TYR A 163 6.33 -2.76 0.00
CA TYR A 163 6.29 -2.50 1.44
C TYR A 163 7.53 -3.08 2.14
N PHE A 164 7.76 -2.70 3.40
CA PHE A 164 8.78 -3.37 4.23
C PHE A 164 8.25 -4.70 4.76
N LYS A 165 9.03 -5.77 4.66
CA LYS A 165 8.63 -7.09 5.19
C LYS A 165 8.21 -6.99 6.65
N GLY A 166 7.03 -7.53 7.00
CA GLY A 166 6.48 -7.49 8.35
C GLY A 166 5.78 -6.19 8.75
N ALA A 167 5.69 -5.19 7.85
CA ALA A 167 4.96 -3.95 8.12
C ALA A 167 3.45 -4.15 8.21
N ILE A 168 2.85 -3.47 9.18
CA ILE A 168 1.41 -3.23 9.19
C ILE A 168 1.11 -2.24 8.07
N THR A 169 0.27 -2.65 7.12
CA THR A 169 -0.19 -1.84 5.99
C THR A 169 -1.69 -1.55 6.16
N PRO A 170 -2.08 -0.40 6.74
CA PRO A 170 -3.49 -0.11 6.99
C PRO A 170 -4.28 -0.02 5.68
N ASP A 171 -5.45 -0.68 5.64
CA ASP A 171 -6.32 -0.64 4.48
C ASP A 171 -7.14 0.67 4.43
N VAL A 172 -6.46 1.80 4.22
CA VAL A 172 -7.06 3.13 4.21
C VAL A 172 -6.84 3.86 2.89
N ASP A 173 -7.76 4.77 2.55
CA ASP A 173 -7.65 5.57 1.34
C ASP A 173 -6.86 6.86 1.58
N THR A 174 -6.83 7.32 2.84
CA THR A 174 -6.16 8.55 3.25
C THR A 174 -5.30 8.38 4.50
N PHE A 175 -4.21 9.15 4.57
CA PHE A 175 -3.33 9.22 5.74
C PHE A 175 -4.09 9.58 7.03
N ARG A 176 -5.07 10.49 6.95
CA ARG A 176 -5.91 10.88 8.09
C ARG A 176 -6.65 9.70 8.72
N GLU A 177 -7.12 8.76 7.91
CA GLU A 177 -7.83 7.57 8.39
C GLU A 177 -6.87 6.60 9.11
N SER A 178 -5.60 6.53 8.69
CA SER A 178 -4.61 5.60 9.29
C SER A 178 -4.33 5.88 10.77
N LEU A 179 -4.28 7.16 11.17
CA LEU A 179 -3.84 7.57 12.51
C LEU A 179 -4.71 6.98 13.63
N PRO A 180 -6.05 7.17 13.65
CA PRO A 180 -6.89 6.60 14.71
C PRO A 180 -6.92 5.06 14.67
N ILE A 181 -6.92 4.44 13.48
CA ILE A 181 -6.95 2.98 13.32
C ILE A 181 -5.70 2.34 13.92
N ILE A 182 -4.52 2.87 13.59
CA ILE A 182 -3.26 2.37 14.12
C ILE A 182 -3.13 2.67 15.61
N ASN A 183 -3.57 3.84 16.07
CA ASN A 183 -3.58 4.13 17.50
C ASN A 183 -4.43 3.12 18.26
N GLU A 184 -5.62 2.78 17.78
CA GLU A 184 -6.50 1.75 18.35
C GLU A 184 -5.89 0.35 18.32
N GLN A 185 -5.30 -0.05 17.20
CA GLN A 185 -4.66 -1.35 17.05
C GLN A 185 -3.45 -1.52 18.00
N LEU A 186 -2.77 -0.41 18.33
CA LEU A 186 -1.50 -0.43 19.06
C LEU A 186 -1.59 0.06 20.52
N GLN A 187 -2.79 0.26 21.07
CA GLN A 187 -2.98 0.89 22.39
C GLN A 187 -2.25 0.17 23.53
N ASP A 188 -2.13 -1.15 23.45
CA ASP A 188 -1.52 -1.99 24.49
C ASP A 188 0.01 -2.09 24.37
N PHE A 189 0.60 -1.51 23.32
CA PHE A 189 2.04 -1.62 23.01
C PHE A 189 2.84 -0.33 23.28
N LYS A 190 2.22 0.66 23.94
CA LYS A 190 2.79 2.01 24.15
C LYS A 190 4.10 2.02 24.93
N GLU A 191 4.27 1.10 25.86
CA GLU A 191 5.33 1.11 26.86
C GLU A 191 6.58 0.32 26.42
N ASP A 192 6.37 -0.88 25.89
CA ASP A 192 7.42 -1.89 25.76
C ASP A 192 7.87 -2.17 24.32
N LYS A 193 7.12 -1.68 23.31
CA LYS A 193 7.42 -1.95 21.89
C LYS A 193 8.00 -0.73 21.20
N ASN A 194 8.88 -0.98 20.22
CA ASN A 194 9.35 0.05 19.31
C ASN A 194 8.31 0.26 18.22
N LEU A 195 7.74 1.47 18.13
CA LEU A 195 6.92 1.88 17.00
C LEU A 195 7.81 2.51 15.95
N VAL A 196 8.00 1.82 14.84
CA VAL A 196 8.82 2.27 13.71
C VAL A 196 7.89 2.62 12.55
N MET A 197 8.09 3.78 11.94
CA MET A 197 7.23 4.24 10.86
C MET A 197 7.98 4.67 9.62
N TYR A 198 7.34 4.50 8.47
CA TYR A 198 7.86 4.98 7.20
C TYR A 198 6.76 5.48 6.27
N CYS A 199 7.18 6.25 5.28
CA CYS A 199 6.38 6.60 4.12
C CYS A 199 7.32 6.88 2.94
N THR A 200 6.80 7.36 1.80
CA THR A 200 7.59 7.63 0.59
C THR A 200 8.79 8.55 0.82
N GLY A 201 8.56 9.72 1.46
CA GLY A 201 9.57 10.78 1.57
C GLY A 201 9.81 11.35 2.97
N GLY A 202 9.11 10.85 4.01
CA GLY A 202 9.27 11.24 5.41
C GLY A 202 8.17 12.16 5.98
N ILE A 203 7.58 13.05 5.17
CA ILE A 203 6.67 14.11 5.66
C ILE A 203 5.48 13.63 6.53
N ARG A 204 4.89 12.47 6.22
CA ARG A 204 3.78 11.89 7.00
C ARG A 204 4.24 11.39 8.36
N CYS A 205 5.45 10.84 8.43
CA CYS A 205 6.05 10.29 9.65
C CYS A 205 6.33 11.40 10.67
N GLU A 206 6.62 12.62 10.24
CA GLU A 206 6.82 13.75 11.18
C GLU A 206 5.56 14.00 12.03
N LYS A 207 4.40 14.12 11.36
CA LYS A 207 3.11 14.32 12.04
C LYS A 207 2.68 13.07 12.80
N ALA A 208 2.83 11.89 12.20
CA ALA A 208 2.46 10.64 12.84
C ALA A 208 3.29 10.40 14.11
N SER A 209 4.60 10.57 14.07
CA SER A 209 5.48 10.32 15.21
C SER A 209 5.20 11.26 16.37
N ALA A 210 4.98 12.56 16.11
CA ALA A 210 4.55 13.50 17.13
C ALA A 210 3.18 13.12 17.73
N TYR A 211 2.23 12.69 16.89
CA TYR A 211 0.94 12.18 17.34
C TYR A 211 1.08 10.95 18.25
N PHE A 212 1.85 9.93 17.85
CA PHE A 212 2.01 8.72 18.67
C PHE A 212 2.75 8.99 19.98
N LYS A 213 3.75 9.88 20.00
CA LYS A 213 4.37 10.32 21.26
C LYS A 213 3.36 11.01 22.17
N HIS A 214 2.48 11.86 21.62
CA HIS A 214 1.39 12.46 22.37
C HIS A 214 0.36 11.43 22.89
N GLN A 215 0.12 10.34 22.16
CA GLN A 215 -0.73 9.22 22.60
C GLN A 215 -0.08 8.34 23.69
N GLY A 216 1.17 8.61 24.07
CA GLY A 216 1.88 7.93 25.16
C GLY A 216 2.86 6.84 24.72
N PHE A 217 3.14 6.69 23.42
CA PHE A 217 4.15 5.74 22.96
C PHE A 217 5.55 6.23 23.35
N LYS A 218 6.30 5.38 24.05
CA LYS A 218 7.64 5.73 24.57
C LYS A 218 8.73 5.65 23.50
N ASN A 219 8.70 4.59 22.71
CA ASN A 219 9.77 4.26 21.76
C ASN A 219 9.27 4.49 20.33
N VAL A 220 9.43 5.71 19.81
CA VAL A 220 8.91 6.11 18.50
C VAL A 220 10.05 6.48 17.57
N TYR A 221 10.16 5.77 16.45
CA TYR A 221 11.21 5.91 15.45
C TYR A 221 10.63 6.08 14.06
N GLN A 222 11.37 6.72 13.16
CA GLN A 222 10.94 6.97 11.80
C GLN A 222 12.08 6.86 10.79
N LEU A 223 11.79 6.32 9.61
CA LEU A 223 12.75 6.22 8.52
C LEU A 223 13.13 7.62 8.02
N GLU A 224 14.41 7.97 8.14
CA GLU A 224 14.91 9.28 7.73
C GLU A 224 14.77 9.46 6.21
N GLY A 225 13.99 10.46 5.79
CA GLY A 225 13.78 10.75 4.36
C GLY A 225 12.91 9.73 3.61
N GLY A 226 12.32 8.76 4.32
CA GLY A 226 11.42 7.76 3.75
C GLY A 226 12.08 6.76 2.79
N ILE A 227 11.26 6.04 2.05
CA ILE A 227 11.67 4.96 1.13
C ILE A 227 12.67 5.47 0.07
N ILE A 228 12.51 6.71 -0.42
CA ILE A 228 13.43 7.28 -1.42
C ILE A 228 14.87 7.36 -0.88
N ASN A 229 15.04 7.93 0.32
CA ASN A 229 16.35 8.07 0.94
C ASN A 229 16.91 6.71 1.40
N TYR A 230 16.04 5.78 1.81
CA TYR A 230 16.42 4.41 2.10
C TYR A 230 17.01 3.71 0.87
N ALA A 231 16.32 3.74 -0.26
CA ALA A 231 16.79 3.12 -1.51
C ALA A 231 18.17 3.67 -1.95
N LYS A 232 18.36 4.98 -1.79
CA LYS A 232 19.65 5.63 -2.02
C LYS A 232 20.74 5.06 -1.11
N GLN A 233 20.51 5.03 0.21
CA GLN A 233 21.50 4.54 1.19
C GLN A 233 21.79 3.05 1.02
N ILE A 234 20.77 2.23 0.73
CA ILE A 234 20.96 0.80 0.46
C ILE A 234 21.95 0.59 -0.69
N LYS A 235 21.85 1.39 -1.75
CA LYS A 235 22.78 1.34 -2.90
C LYS A 235 24.16 1.89 -2.57
N GLU A 236 24.23 3.06 -1.94
CA GLU A 236 25.50 3.74 -1.60
C GLU A 236 26.33 2.96 -0.58
N GLU A 237 25.67 2.32 0.39
CA GLU A 237 26.30 1.58 1.48
C GLU A 237 26.32 0.05 1.24
N ASN A 238 25.80 -0.41 0.10
CA ASN A 238 25.71 -1.83 -0.29
C ASN A 238 25.05 -2.72 0.79
N LEU A 239 23.89 -2.28 1.27
CA LEU A 239 23.09 -2.97 2.28
C LEU A 239 22.05 -3.90 1.62
N GLU A 240 21.50 -4.85 2.37
CA GLU A 240 20.35 -5.63 1.92
C GLU A 240 19.06 -4.83 2.08
N SER A 241 18.22 -4.78 1.04
CA SER A 241 16.89 -4.15 1.15
C SER A 241 15.93 -5.04 1.94
N LYS A 242 15.30 -4.47 2.98
CA LYS A 242 14.15 -5.05 3.68
C LYS A 242 12.81 -4.60 3.06
N PHE A 243 12.85 -3.59 2.20
CA PHE A 243 11.74 -3.21 1.34
C PHE A 243 11.65 -4.16 0.15
N ILE A 244 10.44 -4.59 -0.21
CA ILE A 244 10.17 -5.40 -1.39
C ILE A 244 9.19 -4.66 -2.32
N GLY A 245 9.45 -4.73 -3.62
CA GLY A 245 8.56 -4.19 -4.65
C GLY A 245 8.86 -2.77 -5.11
N LYS A 246 7.80 -2.06 -5.47
CA LYS A 246 7.81 -0.69 -6.00
C LYS A 246 7.47 0.32 -4.92
N ASN A 247 8.13 1.47 -4.95
CA ASN A 247 7.70 2.64 -4.19
C ASN A 247 6.76 3.49 -5.05
N PHE A 248 5.52 3.72 -4.63
CA PHE A 248 4.60 4.62 -5.32
C PHE A 248 5.08 6.09 -5.20
N VAL A 249 5.09 6.82 -6.31
CA VAL A 249 5.43 8.25 -6.38
C VAL A 249 4.29 9.08 -6.96
N PHE A 250 4.15 10.33 -6.48
CA PHE A 250 3.01 11.19 -6.75
C PHE A 250 3.16 12.05 -8.02
N ASP A 251 3.67 11.43 -9.08
CA ASP A 251 3.93 12.04 -10.37
C ASP A 251 3.59 11.05 -11.50
N HIS A 252 3.86 11.41 -12.76
CA HIS A 252 3.41 10.59 -13.89
C HIS A 252 4.05 9.20 -13.97
N ARG A 253 5.15 8.95 -13.24
CA ARG A 253 5.80 7.63 -13.19
C ARG A 253 4.98 6.61 -12.40
N LEU A 254 4.16 7.07 -11.45
CA LEU A 254 3.30 6.26 -10.55
C LEU A 254 4.01 5.17 -9.74
N GLY A 255 5.34 5.07 -9.84
CA GLY A 255 6.18 4.31 -8.94
C GLY A 255 7.60 4.19 -9.48
N GLU A 256 8.54 3.85 -8.61
CA GLU A 256 9.95 3.59 -8.92
C GLU A 256 10.36 2.23 -8.33
N ARG A 257 11.10 1.43 -9.09
CA ARG A 257 11.52 0.09 -8.66
C ARG A 257 12.57 0.19 -7.55
N ILE A 258 12.32 -0.48 -6.42
CA ILE A 258 13.31 -0.61 -5.34
C ILE A 258 13.98 -1.99 -5.37
N THR A 259 13.18 -3.05 -5.51
CA THR A 259 13.67 -4.43 -5.74
C THR A 259 12.94 -5.08 -6.90
N ASP A 260 13.40 -6.23 -7.39
CA ASP A 260 12.76 -6.94 -8.51
C ASP A 260 11.46 -7.69 -8.13
N ASP A 261 11.10 -7.72 -6.85
CA ASP A 261 9.91 -8.39 -6.38
C ASP A 261 8.63 -7.77 -6.98
N ILE A 262 7.70 -8.62 -7.42
CA ILE A 262 6.34 -8.20 -7.80
C ILE A 262 5.39 -8.73 -6.73
N VAL A 263 4.91 -7.83 -5.87
CA VAL A 263 4.06 -8.18 -4.71
C VAL A 263 2.56 -7.94 -4.95
N SER A 264 2.19 -7.62 -6.19
CA SER A 264 0.81 -7.36 -6.59
C SER A 264 0.43 -8.07 -7.90
N GLN A 265 -0.83 -7.92 -8.27
CA GLN A 265 -1.40 -8.51 -9.47
C GLN A 265 -2.30 -7.52 -10.19
N CYS A 266 -2.44 -7.72 -11.50
CA CYS A 266 -3.37 -7.00 -12.36
C CYS A 266 -4.80 -7.15 -11.84
N HIS A 267 -5.47 -6.03 -11.59
CA HIS A 267 -6.81 -5.98 -11.03
C HIS A 267 -7.90 -6.51 -12.00
N GLN A 268 -7.57 -6.71 -13.28
CA GLN A 268 -8.50 -7.20 -14.30
C GLN A 268 -8.34 -8.70 -14.60
N CYS A 269 -7.14 -9.26 -14.49
CA CYS A 269 -6.89 -10.66 -14.87
C CYS A 269 -6.14 -11.52 -13.84
N GLY A 270 -5.66 -10.95 -12.73
CA GLY A 270 -4.96 -11.70 -11.68
C GLY A 270 -3.51 -12.04 -12.00
N LYS A 271 -2.97 -11.64 -13.16
CA LYS A 271 -1.55 -11.86 -13.50
C LYS A 271 -0.65 -10.97 -12.64
N ALA A 272 0.44 -11.51 -12.10
CA ALA A 272 1.47 -10.74 -11.40
C ALA A 272 1.90 -9.50 -12.21
N CYS A 273 1.77 -8.32 -11.61
CA CYS A 273 2.04 -7.01 -12.19
C CYS A 273 1.92 -5.96 -11.08
N ASP A 274 2.72 -4.90 -11.14
CA ASP A 274 2.71 -3.77 -10.19
C ASP A 274 2.69 -2.40 -10.91
N VAL A 275 2.16 -2.38 -12.13
CA VAL A 275 2.02 -1.17 -12.94
C VAL A 275 0.69 -0.48 -12.61
N HIS A 276 0.76 0.57 -11.81
CA HIS A 276 -0.35 1.48 -11.62
C HIS A 276 -0.69 2.23 -12.90
N THR A 277 -1.99 2.34 -13.16
CA THR A 277 -2.57 3.00 -14.33
C THR A 277 -3.75 3.85 -13.88
N ASN A 278 -3.83 5.09 -14.37
CA ASN A 278 -5.06 5.87 -14.30
C ASN A 278 -5.93 5.48 -15.48
N CYS A 279 -7.22 5.23 -15.24
CA CYS A 279 -8.18 4.95 -16.29
C CYS A 279 -8.13 6.06 -17.36
N ALA A 280 -7.96 5.67 -18.63
CA ALA A 280 -7.89 6.59 -19.77
C ALA A 280 -9.15 7.44 -19.95
N ASN A 281 -10.30 6.96 -19.45
CA ASN A 281 -11.52 7.77 -19.35
C ASN A 281 -11.31 8.90 -18.33
N GLU A 282 -11.15 10.13 -18.85
CA GLU A 282 -11.01 11.36 -18.06
C GLU A 282 -12.19 11.64 -17.11
N GLY A 283 -13.34 11.00 -17.29
CA GLY A 283 -14.47 11.09 -16.35
C GLY A 283 -14.35 10.14 -15.16
N CYS A 284 -13.48 9.13 -15.25
CA CYS A 284 -13.36 8.05 -14.28
C CYS A 284 -12.24 8.31 -13.26
N HIS A 285 -11.03 8.60 -13.74
CA HIS A 285 -9.83 8.81 -12.90
C HIS A 285 -9.52 7.67 -11.89
N LEU A 286 -10.02 6.46 -12.13
CA LEU A 286 -9.72 5.31 -11.29
C LEU A 286 -8.23 4.96 -11.41
N LEU A 287 -7.52 4.89 -10.29
CA LEU A 287 -6.16 4.35 -10.21
C LEU A 287 -6.24 2.86 -9.90
N PHE A 288 -5.60 2.00 -10.69
CA PHE A 288 -5.62 0.54 -10.53
C PHE A 288 -4.37 -0.11 -11.13
N ILE A 289 -4.12 -1.39 -10.84
CA ILE A 289 -2.99 -2.13 -11.42
C ILE A 289 -3.42 -2.82 -12.72
N GLN A 290 -2.68 -2.58 -13.80
CA GLN A 290 -2.98 -3.11 -15.13
C GLN A 290 -1.72 -3.68 -15.78
N CYS A 291 -1.76 -4.95 -16.21
CA CYS A 291 -0.68 -5.53 -17.01
C CYS A 291 -0.81 -5.15 -18.49
N ASP A 292 0.27 -5.24 -19.26
CA ASP A 292 0.32 -4.82 -20.66
C ASP A 292 -0.77 -5.47 -21.54
N SER A 293 -1.03 -6.78 -21.35
CA SER A 293 -2.06 -7.47 -22.13
C SER A 293 -3.47 -6.98 -21.82
N CYS A 294 -3.73 -6.54 -20.58
CA CYS A 294 -5.00 -5.90 -20.22
C CYS A 294 -5.04 -4.45 -20.70
N LYS A 295 -3.91 -3.74 -20.67
CA LYS A 295 -3.79 -2.37 -21.18
C LYS A 295 -4.08 -2.29 -22.66
N GLU A 296 -3.57 -3.24 -23.46
CA GLU A 296 -3.88 -3.35 -24.89
C GLU A 296 -5.37 -3.65 -25.14
N LYS A 297 -5.92 -4.64 -24.41
CA LYS A 297 -7.33 -5.06 -24.58
C LYS A 297 -8.35 -4.01 -24.13
N MET A 298 -8.00 -3.24 -23.11
CA MET A 298 -8.89 -2.28 -22.45
C MET A 298 -8.50 -0.84 -22.76
N GLU A 299 -7.53 -0.60 -23.64
CA GLU A 299 -7.07 0.74 -24.03
C GLU A 299 -6.77 1.65 -22.82
N GLY A 300 -6.11 1.09 -21.79
CA GLY A 300 -5.83 1.81 -20.55
C GLY A 300 -7.04 2.08 -19.64
N CYS A 301 -8.22 1.52 -19.93
CA CYS A 301 -9.44 1.69 -19.15
C CYS A 301 -9.62 0.60 -18.09
N CYS A 302 -10.33 0.94 -17.02
CA CYS A 302 -10.63 0.01 -15.94
C CYS A 302 -11.76 -0.97 -16.27
N SER A 303 -12.66 -0.62 -17.19
CA SER A 303 -13.86 -1.40 -17.52
C SER A 303 -14.30 -1.20 -18.97
N ALA A 304 -15.16 -2.08 -19.48
CA ALA A 304 -15.68 -2.01 -20.84
C ALA A 304 -16.53 -0.76 -21.07
N GLU A 305 -17.24 -0.28 -20.04
CA GLU A 305 -17.99 0.97 -20.11
C GLU A 305 -17.05 2.16 -20.32
N CYS A 306 -15.89 2.16 -19.65
CA CYS A 306 -14.89 3.22 -19.87
C CYS A 306 -14.29 3.16 -21.27
N VAL A 307 -14.07 1.97 -21.82
CA VAL A 307 -13.66 1.80 -23.24
C VAL A 307 -14.70 2.41 -24.16
N THR A 308 -15.98 2.11 -23.96
CA THR A 308 -17.07 2.71 -24.75
C THR A 308 -17.03 4.23 -24.67
N VAL A 309 -16.83 4.82 -23.48
CA VAL A 309 -16.79 6.27 -23.30
C VAL A 309 -15.64 6.93 -24.06
N ILE A 310 -14.42 6.37 -24.04
CA ILE A 310 -13.28 7.00 -24.74
C ILE A 310 -13.43 6.99 -26.27
N HIS A 311 -14.26 6.11 -26.82
CA HIS A 311 -14.58 6.04 -28.25
C HIS A 311 -15.74 6.92 -28.69
N LEU A 312 -16.44 7.60 -27.75
CA LEU A 312 -17.48 8.56 -28.09
C LEU A 312 -16.87 9.87 -28.64
N PRO A 313 -17.62 10.64 -29.46
CA PRO A 313 -17.21 11.99 -29.84
C PRO A 313 -16.89 12.87 -28.63
N GLU A 314 -15.90 13.74 -28.76
CA GLU A 314 -15.39 14.57 -27.64
C GLU A 314 -16.49 15.37 -26.93
N GLU A 315 -17.46 15.89 -27.69
CA GLU A 315 -18.61 16.63 -27.14
C GLU A 315 -19.53 15.74 -26.30
N GLU A 316 -19.71 14.48 -26.66
CA GLU A 316 -20.46 13.50 -25.87
C GLU A 316 -19.69 13.09 -24.62
N GLN A 317 -18.38 12.88 -24.72
CA GLN A 317 -17.55 12.62 -23.55
C GLN A 317 -17.61 13.79 -22.55
N LYS A 318 -17.52 15.03 -23.04
CA LYS A 318 -17.68 16.24 -22.23
C LYS A 318 -19.07 16.30 -21.62
N ALA A 319 -20.12 15.94 -22.37
CA ALA A 319 -21.49 15.92 -21.86
C ALA A 319 -21.69 14.89 -20.74
N ILE A 320 -21.12 13.69 -20.87
CA ILE A 320 -21.14 12.65 -19.82
C ILE A 320 -20.43 13.14 -18.56
N ARG A 321 -19.30 13.83 -18.71
CA ARG A 321 -18.53 14.40 -17.60
C ARG A 321 -19.20 15.63 -16.99
N ARG A 322 -20.06 16.34 -17.74
CA ARG A 322 -20.69 17.59 -17.32
C ARG A 322 -21.71 17.34 -16.21
N GLY A 323 -21.53 18.02 -15.08
CA GLY A 323 -22.44 17.90 -13.94
C GLY A 323 -22.13 16.73 -13.00
N ILE A 324 -21.27 15.79 -13.42
CA ILE A 324 -20.51 14.97 -12.48
C ILE A 324 -19.53 15.94 -11.81
N LYS A 325 -19.98 16.55 -10.70
CA LYS A 325 -19.02 17.11 -9.76
C LYS A 325 -18.17 15.90 -9.37
N ASN A 326 -16.92 15.88 -9.82
CA ASN A 326 -15.85 15.10 -9.21
C ASN A 326 -15.77 15.56 -7.75
N GLY A 327 -16.76 15.16 -6.95
CA GLY A 327 -16.74 15.35 -5.53
C GLY A 327 -15.46 14.68 -5.09
N ASN A 328 -14.62 15.44 -4.39
CA ASN A 328 -13.39 14.99 -3.76
C ASN A 328 -13.58 13.80 -2.78
N LYS A 329 -14.43 12.80 -3.06
CA LYS A 329 -15.04 11.95 -2.04
C LYS A 329 -15.17 10.47 -2.34
N ILE A 330 -14.90 9.95 -3.54
CA ILE A 330 -14.66 8.50 -3.69
C ILE A 330 -13.64 8.25 -4.81
N PHE A 331 -12.38 8.65 -4.59
CA PHE A 331 -11.26 8.12 -5.38
C PHE A 331 -11.09 6.65 -4.97
N LYS A 332 -11.79 5.73 -5.63
CA LYS A 332 -11.68 4.28 -5.42
C LYS A 332 -10.34 3.75 -5.95
N LYS A 333 -9.20 4.28 -5.51
CA LYS A 333 -7.87 3.77 -5.90
C LYS A 333 -7.85 2.28 -5.55
N GLY A 334 -7.70 1.37 -6.52
CA GLY A 334 -7.78 -0.08 -6.32
C GLY A 334 -9.14 -0.68 -5.89
N LYS A 335 -10.08 0.10 -5.35
CA LYS A 335 -11.29 -0.37 -4.66
C LYS A 335 -12.59 -0.16 -5.44
N SER A 336 -12.60 -0.49 -6.74
CA SER A 336 -13.81 -0.42 -7.57
C SER A 336 -14.41 -1.79 -7.86
N ASP A 337 -15.73 -1.88 -7.93
CA ASP A 337 -16.46 -3.15 -8.14
C ASP A 337 -16.30 -3.67 -9.57
N VAL A 338 -15.83 -2.82 -10.48
CA VAL A 338 -15.43 -3.22 -11.85
C VAL A 338 -14.08 -3.95 -11.88
N LEU A 339 -13.33 -3.94 -10.78
CA LEU A 339 -12.04 -4.63 -10.65
C LEU A 339 -12.27 -6.02 -10.04
N THR A 340 -12.04 -7.05 -10.85
CA THR A 340 -12.32 -8.45 -10.51
C THR A 340 -11.32 -9.02 -9.49
N PHE A 341 -10.06 -8.57 -9.54
CA PHE A 341 -8.96 -9.08 -8.73
C PHE A 341 -8.43 -7.99 -7.79
N LYS A 342 -9.21 -7.67 -6.75
CA LYS A 342 -8.75 -6.82 -5.65
C LYS A 342 -7.73 -7.64 -4.82
N ASN A 343 -6.48 -7.18 -4.68
CA ASN A 343 -5.41 -7.99 -4.08
C ASN A 343 -5.69 -8.39 -2.62
N ASN A 344 -5.36 -9.67 -2.34
CA ASN A 344 -5.12 -10.41 -1.09
C ASN A 344 -5.88 -10.04 0.19
N GLU A 345 -6.86 -10.88 0.54
CA GLU A 345 -7.49 -10.99 1.88
C GLU A 345 -6.54 -11.49 3.00
N GLU A 346 -5.22 -11.35 2.87
CA GLU A 346 -4.30 -11.57 4.00
C GLU A 346 -3.93 -10.23 4.63
N THR A 347 -4.89 -9.66 5.37
CA THR A 347 -4.55 -8.65 6.38
C THR A 347 -3.69 -9.34 7.44
N HIS A 348 -2.38 -9.10 7.37
CA HIS A 348 -1.39 -9.71 8.25
C HIS A 348 -1.67 -9.36 9.71
N ALA A 349 -1.89 -10.39 10.52
CA ALA A 349 -1.91 -10.29 11.97
C ALA A 349 -0.63 -9.60 12.46
N VAL A 350 -0.74 -8.80 13.51
CA VAL A 350 0.38 -8.12 14.15
C VAL A 350 1.43 -9.18 14.54
N PHE A 351 2.52 -9.28 13.79
CA PHE A 351 3.65 -10.12 14.16
C PHE A 351 4.45 -9.39 15.23
N VAL A 352 3.98 -9.51 16.47
CA VAL A 352 4.85 -9.31 17.63
C VAL A 352 5.38 -10.69 18.01
N ALA A 353 6.69 -10.88 17.95
CA ALA A 353 7.27 -12.11 18.46
C ALA A 353 7.07 -12.15 19.99
N GLU A 354 6.37 -13.18 20.46
CA GLU A 354 6.15 -13.40 21.89
C GLU A 354 7.47 -13.73 22.59
N LYS A 355 7.90 -12.88 23.53
CA LYS A 355 8.95 -13.23 24.50
C LYS A 355 8.37 -14.16 25.58
N PRO A 356 9.07 -15.23 25.97
CA PRO A 356 8.61 -16.12 27.02
C PRO A 356 8.84 -15.45 28.39
N SER A 357 7.76 -14.96 29.02
CA SER A 357 7.81 -14.44 30.39
C SER A 357 7.25 -15.47 31.38
N LYS A 358 8.08 -15.80 32.38
CA LYS A 358 7.72 -16.62 33.53
C LYS A 358 6.76 -15.84 34.43
N ASN A 359 5.62 -16.46 34.72
CA ASN A 359 4.71 -16.15 35.82
C ASN A 359 4.04 -14.76 35.82
N ALA A 360 2.93 -14.62 35.11
CA ALA A 360 1.80 -13.83 35.59
C ALA A 360 0.49 -14.40 35.03
N ARG A 361 -0.47 -14.64 35.92
CA ARG A 361 -1.75 -15.31 35.66
C ARG A 361 -2.57 -14.53 34.64
N THR A 362 -2.83 -15.14 33.49
CA THR A 362 -3.67 -14.60 32.43
C THR A 362 -5.15 -14.94 32.65
N GLY A 363 -5.96 -13.91 32.86
CA GLY A 363 -7.39 -13.97 32.58
C GLY A 363 -7.59 -13.86 31.07
N VAL A 364 -7.60 -14.99 30.38
CA VAL A 364 -7.80 -15.08 28.92
C VAL A 364 -9.29 -15.12 28.61
N LYS A 365 -9.79 -14.18 27.80
CA LYS A 365 -10.96 -14.44 26.95
C LYS A 365 -10.54 -15.52 25.96
N LYS A 366 -10.98 -16.76 26.21
CA LYS A 366 -10.70 -17.94 25.38
C LYS A 366 -11.32 -17.77 24.00
N GLU A 367 -10.50 -17.78 22.95
CA GLU A 367 -10.92 -18.41 21.70
C GLU A 367 -11.25 -19.88 21.98
N ILE A 368 -12.38 -20.33 21.45
CA ILE A 368 -12.86 -21.69 21.63
C ILE A 368 -11.89 -22.62 20.90
N LYS A 369 -10.99 -23.30 21.63
CA LYS A 369 -10.17 -24.39 21.09
C LYS A 369 -11.10 -25.50 20.61
N ILE A 370 -11.41 -25.51 19.32
CA ILE A 370 -12.14 -26.60 18.67
C ILE A 370 -11.24 -27.84 18.77
N LYS A 371 -11.65 -28.83 19.57
CA LYS A 371 -10.97 -30.11 19.62
C LYS A 371 -11.19 -30.80 18.28
N LYS A 372 -10.11 -31.25 17.64
CA LYS A 372 -10.18 -31.99 16.38
C LYS A 372 -9.34 -33.25 16.47
N GLN A 373 -9.84 -34.31 15.87
CA GLN A 373 -9.24 -35.63 15.84
C GLN A 373 -8.88 -35.97 14.41
N TYR A 374 -7.65 -36.42 14.17
CA TYR A 374 -7.23 -36.84 12.83
C TYR A 374 -7.95 -38.14 12.44
N ILE A 375 -8.40 -38.21 11.19
CA ILE A 375 -9.15 -39.35 10.66
C ILE A 375 -8.40 -40.02 9.51
N GLY A 376 -7.83 -39.25 8.59
CA GLY A 376 -7.18 -39.83 7.42
C GLY A 376 -6.79 -38.82 6.36
N LYS A 377 -6.60 -39.28 5.12
CA LYS A 377 -6.11 -38.45 4.00
C LYS A 377 -6.87 -38.69 2.71
N GLY A 378 -6.91 -37.68 1.84
CA GLY A 378 -7.49 -37.79 0.52
C GLY A 378 -6.72 -38.76 -0.37
N THR A 379 -7.43 -39.59 -1.14
CA THR A 379 -6.82 -40.55 -2.08
C THR A 379 -7.28 -40.33 -3.52
N HIS A 380 -8.42 -39.66 -3.73
CA HIS A 380 -8.87 -39.29 -5.05
C HIS A 380 -9.95 -38.21 -5.02
N PHE A 381 -10.17 -37.51 -6.13
CA PHE A 381 -11.32 -36.64 -6.32
C PHE A 381 -11.91 -36.86 -7.71
N PHE A 382 -13.20 -37.20 -7.77
CA PHE A 382 -13.95 -37.43 -9.01
C PHE A 382 -14.60 -36.11 -9.45
N PRO A 383 -14.09 -35.42 -10.49
CA PRO A 383 -14.50 -34.04 -10.78
C PRO A 383 -15.92 -33.90 -11.35
N LYS A 384 -16.41 -34.91 -12.07
CA LYS A 384 -17.74 -34.90 -12.66
C LYS A 384 -18.87 -35.01 -11.61
N PRO A 385 -18.82 -35.97 -10.66
CA PRO A 385 -19.82 -36.06 -9.59
C PRO A 385 -19.50 -35.19 -8.36
N SER A 386 -18.34 -34.52 -8.33
CA SER A 386 -17.83 -33.76 -7.18
C SER A 386 -17.72 -34.60 -5.90
N ILE A 387 -17.09 -35.78 -6.01
CA ILE A 387 -16.92 -36.73 -4.89
C ILE A 387 -15.45 -36.78 -4.48
N GLY A 388 -15.19 -36.56 -3.19
CA GLY A 388 -13.88 -36.81 -2.58
C GLY A 388 -13.80 -38.23 -2.03
N GLN A 389 -12.67 -38.89 -2.26
CA GLN A 389 -12.32 -40.18 -1.68
C GLN A 389 -11.22 -39.99 -0.63
N PHE A 390 -11.41 -40.59 0.54
CA PHE A 390 -10.48 -40.57 1.66
C PHE A 390 -10.19 -41.99 2.14
N LEU A 391 -8.93 -42.24 2.49
CA LEU A 391 -8.54 -43.42 3.26
C LEU A 391 -8.57 -43.05 4.73
N ILE A 392 -9.37 -43.79 5.52
CA ILE A 392 -9.45 -43.62 6.97
C ILE A 392 -8.25 -44.32 7.59
N GLU A 393 -7.36 -43.57 8.21
CA GLU A 393 -6.12 -44.09 8.82
C GLU A 393 -6.28 -44.34 10.32
N GLU A 394 -7.07 -43.49 10.99
CA GLU A 394 -7.27 -43.56 12.45
C GLU A 394 -8.72 -43.19 12.80
N ASN A 395 -9.26 -43.81 13.85
CA ASN A 395 -10.60 -43.54 14.39
C ASN A 395 -11.74 -43.85 13.40
N GLU A 396 -12.96 -43.44 13.75
CA GLU A 396 -14.16 -43.65 12.93
C GLU A 396 -14.82 -42.32 12.58
N ILE A 397 -15.56 -42.34 11.48
CA ILE A 397 -16.36 -41.22 11.01
C ILE A 397 -17.74 -41.71 10.61
N LYS A 398 -18.77 -40.94 10.97
CA LYS A 398 -20.17 -41.29 10.70
C LYS A 398 -20.93 -40.17 10.02
N ILE A 399 -22.03 -40.52 9.39
CA ILE A 399 -22.99 -39.54 8.87
C ILE A 399 -23.47 -38.65 10.04
N GLY A 400 -23.48 -37.34 9.82
CA GLY A 400 -23.79 -36.32 10.82
C GLY A 400 -22.57 -35.74 11.56
N ASP A 401 -21.37 -36.31 11.40
CA ASP A 401 -20.16 -35.72 11.98
C ASP A 401 -19.76 -34.42 11.25
N THR A 402 -19.31 -33.43 12.03
CA THR A 402 -18.67 -32.24 11.49
C THR A 402 -17.19 -32.54 11.24
N ILE A 403 -16.75 -32.33 10.00
CA ILE A 403 -15.40 -32.63 9.56
C ILE A 403 -14.66 -31.36 9.13
N LEU A 404 -13.35 -31.40 9.22
CA LEU A 404 -12.42 -30.39 8.77
C LEU A 404 -11.44 -31.03 7.79
N ILE A 405 -11.45 -30.58 6.54
CA ILE A 405 -10.44 -30.94 5.54
C ILE A 405 -9.41 -29.82 5.51
N LYS A 406 -8.13 -30.18 5.65
CA LYS A 406 -7.01 -29.24 5.64
C LYS A 406 -5.97 -29.64 4.58
N GLY A 407 -5.75 -28.74 3.63
CA GLY A 407 -4.77 -28.91 2.56
C GLY A 407 -3.97 -27.63 2.32
N THR A 408 -2.77 -27.75 1.75
CA THR A 408 -1.90 -26.59 1.46
C THR A 408 -2.52 -25.63 0.45
N THR A 409 -3.28 -26.14 -0.52
CA THR A 409 -4.02 -25.33 -1.50
C THR A 409 -5.52 -25.30 -1.26
N THR A 410 -6.05 -26.27 -0.52
CA THR A 410 -7.49 -26.41 -0.24
C THR A 410 -7.93 -25.52 0.93
N GLY A 411 -6.97 -25.03 1.73
CA GLY A 411 -7.23 -24.26 2.94
C GLY A 411 -7.86 -25.14 4.04
N GLU A 412 -8.59 -24.51 4.95
CA GLU A 412 -9.39 -25.19 5.98
C GLU A 412 -10.87 -25.16 5.60
N GLN A 413 -11.44 -26.33 5.29
CA GLN A 413 -12.83 -26.45 4.87
C GLN A 413 -13.63 -27.28 5.88
N LYS A 414 -14.72 -26.72 6.40
CA LYS A 414 -15.61 -27.40 7.34
C LYS A 414 -16.92 -27.79 6.68
N LEU A 415 -17.38 -29.01 6.92
CA LEU A 415 -18.66 -29.50 6.42
C LEU A 415 -19.21 -30.59 7.34
N VAL A 416 -20.50 -30.89 7.20
CA VAL A 416 -21.16 -32.02 7.85
C VAL A 416 -21.37 -33.12 6.82
N ILE A 417 -21.07 -34.37 7.19
CA ILE A 417 -21.31 -35.50 6.29
C ILE A 417 -22.80 -35.81 6.27
N THR A 418 -23.44 -35.60 5.11
CA THR A 418 -24.87 -35.91 4.93
C THR A 418 -25.09 -37.30 4.32
N GLU A 419 -24.18 -37.73 3.45
CA GLU A 419 -24.23 -39.01 2.75
C GLU A 419 -22.80 -39.50 2.52
N MET A 420 -22.55 -40.80 2.68
CA MET A 420 -21.25 -41.40 2.35
C MET A 420 -21.38 -42.86 1.91
N LEU A 421 -20.40 -43.31 1.12
CA LEU A 421 -20.18 -44.73 0.80
C LEU A 421 -18.87 -45.19 1.42
N VAL A 422 -18.88 -46.39 1.98
CA VAL A 422 -17.73 -47.01 2.63
C VAL A 422 -17.40 -48.31 1.91
N ASN A 423 -16.24 -48.36 1.27
CA ASN A 423 -15.84 -49.45 0.37
C ASN A 423 -16.93 -49.76 -0.68
N ASP A 424 -17.47 -48.71 -1.30
CA ASP A 424 -18.52 -48.75 -2.33
C ASP A 424 -19.88 -49.32 -1.86
N LEU A 425 -20.11 -49.44 -0.55
CA LEU A 425 -21.39 -49.82 0.05
C LEU A 425 -21.97 -48.67 0.87
N THR A 426 -23.30 -48.52 0.85
CA THR A 426 -24.00 -47.56 1.71
C THR A 426 -23.90 -48.01 3.16
N LYS A 427 -23.02 -47.34 3.93
CA LYS A 427 -22.84 -47.57 5.37
C LYS A 427 -22.78 -46.22 6.07
N GLU A 428 -23.32 -46.19 7.29
CA GLU A 428 -23.40 -44.97 8.10
C GLU A 428 -22.14 -44.70 8.93
N ILE A 429 -21.20 -45.66 9.00
CA ILE A 429 -19.94 -45.56 9.75
C ILE A 429 -18.78 -46.11 8.91
N ALA A 430 -17.67 -45.39 8.85
CA ALA A 430 -16.39 -45.83 8.26
C ALA A 430 -15.32 -45.93 9.36
N ASN A 431 -14.59 -47.05 9.39
CA ASN A 431 -13.56 -47.35 10.39
C ASN A 431 -12.14 -47.19 9.80
N ALA A 432 -11.14 -47.15 10.67
CA ALA A 432 -9.74 -47.20 10.24
C ALA A 432 -9.47 -48.42 9.32
N GLY A 433 -8.88 -48.15 8.16
CA GLY A 433 -8.66 -49.12 7.08
C GLY A 433 -9.69 -49.05 5.95
N ASP A 434 -10.84 -48.39 6.16
CA ASP A 434 -11.86 -48.24 5.12
C ASP A 434 -11.55 -47.07 4.17
N THR A 435 -12.06 -47.20 2.94
CA THR A 435 -12.12 -46.09 1.98
C THR A 435 -13.50 -45.48 2.00
N CYS A 436 -13.59 -44.19 2.30
CA CYS A 436 -14.83 -43.45 2.36
C CYS A 436 -14.94 -42.47 1.19
N THR A 437 -16.11 -42.36 0.57
CA THR A 437 -16.42 -41.35 -0.44
C THR A 437 -17.66 -40.56 -0.09
N PHE A 438 -17.59 -39.24 -0.28
CA PHE A 438 -18.73 -38.35 -0.08
C PHE A 438 -18.59 -37.08 -0.94
N LYS A 439 -19.70 -36.39 -1.14
CA LYS A 439 -19.77 -35.21 -2.00
C LYS A 439 -19.07 -34.02 -1.35
N LEU A 440 -18.27 -33.29 -2.12
CA LEU A 440 -17.56 -32.09 -1.68
C LEU A 440 -17.84 -30.92 -2.65
N PRO A 441 -18.07 -29.69 -2.13
CA PRO A 441 -18.25 -28.51 -2.97
C PRO A 441 -16.93 -27.95 -3.54
N PHE A 442 -15.79 -28.53 -3.18
CA PHE A 442 -14.46 -28.12 -3.59
C PHE A 442 -13.59 -29.33 -3.97
N ARG A 443 -12.50 -29.09 -4.70
CA ARG A 443 -11.54 -30.13 -5.08
C ARG A 443 -10.59 -30.42 -3.93
N ILE A 444 -10.24 -31.69 -3.73
CA ILE A 444 -9.22 -32.12 -2.76
C ILE A 444 -7.98 -32.68 -3.47
N ARG A 445 -6.84 -32.66 -2.78
CA ARG A 445 -5.59 -33.30 -3.22
C ARG A 445 -5.30 -34.55 -2.38
N LEU A 446 -4.39 -35.38 -2.90
CA LEU A 446 -3.92 -36.61 -2.25
C LEU A 446 -3.22 -36.37 -0.90
N SER A 447 -2.79 -35.13 -0.64
CA SER A 447 -2.12 -34.73 0.60
C SER A 447 -3.07 -34.09 1.63
N ASP A 448 -4.35 -33.91 1.29
CA ASP A 448 -5.29 -33.22 2.15
C ASP A 448 -5.69 -34.11 3.32
N LYS A 449 -5.62 -33.56 4.52
CA LYS A 449 -5.88 -34.26 5.78
C LYS A 449 -7.32 -34.07 6.21
N LEU A 450 -7.96 -35.14 6.60
CA LEU A 450 -9.32 -35.18 7.13
C LEU A 450 -9.27 -35.26 8.65
N TYR A 451 -10.02 -34.37 9.31
CA TYR A 451 -10.21 -34.34 10.75
C TYR A 451 -11.69 -34.38 11.08
N LYS A 452 -12.06 -35.00 12.20
CA LYS A 452 -13.36 -34.90 12.83
C LYS A 452 -13.30 -33.83 13.92
N ILE A 453 -14.25 -32.91 13.90
CA ILE A 453 -14.42 -31.93 14.97
C ILE A 453 -15.15 -32.61 16.13
N LEU A 454 -14.59 -32.50 17.32
CA LEU A 454 -15.20 -32.94 18.57
C LEU A 454 -15.80 -31.69 19.23
N ASP A 455 -17.09 -31.78 19.59
CA ASP A 455 -17.80 -30.71 20.30
C ASP A 455 -17.18 -30.37 21.66
#